data_AF-A0A1F6C282-F1
#
_entry.id   AF-A0A1F6C282-F1
#
_cell.length_a   1.000
_cell.length_b   1.000
_cell.length_c   1.000
_cell.angle_alpha   90.00
_cell.angle_beta   90.00
_cell.angle_gamma   90.00
#
_symmetry.space_group_name_H-M   'P 1'
#
loop_
_entity.id
_entity.type
_entity.pdbx_description
1 polymer ?
#
loop_
_entity_poly.entity_id
_entity_poly.type
_entity_poly.pdbx_seq_one_letter_code
_entity_poly.pdbx_strand_id
1 'polypeptide(L)' 'MTYLLDTNTCIGYLNGRSVGVLQRLQTLSSQDVAVCAIVKAELFYGAMRSIHPDQSLAKQQRFLNRFTSLPFDDRCAEIW' A
#
# COMPACT_ATOMS: atom_id res chain seq x y z
N MET A 1 -0.02 -7.55 -16.04
CA MET A 1 -1.23 -7.75 -15.22
C MET A 1 -0.97 -7.02 -13.91
N THR A 2 -1.87 -6.14 -13.47
CA THR A 2 -1.61 -5.24 -12.33
C THR A 2 -1.99 -5.91 -11.02
N TYR A 3 -1.11 -5.85 -10.02
CA TYR A 3 -1.33 -6.29 -8.66
C TYR A 3 -1.79 -5.11 -7.80
N LEU A 4 -3.01 -5.17 -7.28
CA LEU A 4 -3.51 -4.20 -6.30
C LEU A 4 -3.21 -4.71 -4.88
N LEU A 5 -2.40 -3.98 -4.12
CA LEU A 5 -2.04 -4.39 -2.76
C LEU A 5 -3.17 -4.06 -1.78
N ASP A 6 -3.47 -4.99 -0.88
CA ASP A 6 -4.31 -4.74 0.29
C ASP A 6 -3.50 -4.15 1.46
N THR A 7 -4.21 -3.65 2.47
CA THR A 7 -3.60 -3.00 3.64
C THR A 7 -2.74 -3.96 4.47
N ASN A 8 -3.15 -5.22 4.62
CA ASN A 8 -2.39 -6.21 5.38
C ASN A 8 -1.06 -6.55 4.71
N THR A 9 -1.05 -6.62 3.38
CA THR A 9 0.13 -6.82 2.55
C THR A 9 1.09 -5.66 2.70
N CYS A 10 0.59 -4.41 2.63
CA CYS A 10 1.39 -3.22 2.87
C CYS A 10 1.98 -3.19 4.28
N ILE A 11 1.19 -3.49 5.32
CA ILE A 11 1.64 -3.54 6.72
C ILE A 11 2.69 -4.64 6.90
N GLY A 12 2.45 -5.83 6.34
CA GLY A 12 3.36 -6.96 6.39
C GLY A 12 4.72 -6.66 5.75
N TYR A 13 4.71 -5.98 4.59
CA TYR A 13 5.92 -5.48 3.94
C TYR A 13 6.64 -4.43 4.80
N LEU A 14 5.92 -3.39 5.25
CA LEU A 14 6.48 -2.29 6.02
C LEU A 14 7.10 -2.75 7.34
N ASN A 15 6.50 -3.74 7.99
CA ASN A 15 6.98 -4.32 9.24
C ASN A 15 8.02 -5.43 9.05
N GLY A 16 8.34 -5.81 7.80
CA GLY A 16 9.28 -6.89 7.52
C GLY A 16 8.79 -8.28 7.93
N ARG A 17 7.49 -8.45 8.17
CA ARG A 17 6.89 -9.70 8.70
C ARG A 17 6.48 -10.67 7.60
N SER A 18 6.25 -10.18 6.38
CA SER A 18 5.78 -10.99 5.26
C SER A 18 6.89 -11.24 4.24
N VAL A 19 7.75 -12.22 4.50
CA VAL A 19 8.90 -12.56 3.64
C VAL A 19 8.46 -12.90 2.21
N GLY A 20 7.37 -13.66 2.05
CA GLY A 20 6.85 -13.99 0.71
C GLY A 20 6.38 -12.75 -0.08
N VAL A 21 5.76 -11.78 0.61
CA VAL A 21 5.36 -10.49 0.00
C VAL A 21 6.58 -9.69 -0.42
N LEU A 22 7.59 -9.60 0.46
CA LEU A 22 8.86 -8.94 0.17
C LEU A 22 9.53 -9.51 -1.07
N GLN A 23 9.71 -10.83 -1.11
CA GLN A 23 10.34 -11.53 -2.25
C GLN A 23 9.54 -11.32 -3.52
N ARG A 24 8.20 -11.46 -3.47
CA ARG A 24 7.37 -11.28 -4.65
C ARG A 24 7.44 -9.84 -5.18
N LEU A 25 7.36 -8.83 -4.31
CA LEU A 25 7.46 -7.43 -4.71
C LEU A 25 8.84 -7.06 -5.28
N GLN A 26 9.91 -7.74 -4.86
CA GLN A 26 11.24 -7.57 -5.44
C GLN A 26 11.35 -8.12 -6.87
N THR A 27 10.55 -9.12 -7.23
CA THR A 27 10.52 -9.66 -8.60
C THR A 27 9.63 -8.88 -9.56
N LEU A 28 8.76 -8.01 -9.06
CA LEU A 28 7.79 -7.28 -9.86
C LEU A 28 8.32 -5.90 -10.25
N SER A 29 7.96 -5.44 -11.45
CA SER A 29 8.13 -4.03 -11.81
C SER A 29 7.21 -3.19 -10.93
N SER A 30 7.69 -2.02 -10.51
CA SER A 30 6.86 -1.09 -9.74
C SER A 30 5.65 -0.58 -10.53
N GLN A 31 5.70 -0.65 -11.87
CA GLN A 31 4.57 -0.32 -12.76
C GLN A 31 3.47 -1.39 -12.76
N ASP A 32 3.80 -2.63 -12.40
CA ASP A 32 2.83 -3.73 -12.30
C ASP A 32 2.13 -3.75 -10.93
N VAL A 33 2.47 -2.83 -10.03
CA VAL A 33 1.95 -2.80 -8.66
C VAL A 33 1.25 -1.46 -8.40
N ALA A 34 0.06 -1.54 -7.83
CA ALA A 34 -0.75 -0.39 -7.48
C ALA A 34 -1.28 -0.48 -6.04
N VAL A 35 -1.67 0.66 -5.52
CA VAL A 35 -2.41 0.84 -4.25
C VAL A 35 -3.62 1.71 -4.52
N CYS A 36 -4.75 1.50 -3.84
CA CYS A 36 -5.91 2.38 -3.97
C CYS A 36 -5.97 3.42 -2.85
N ALA A 37 -6.78 4.47 -3.06
CA ALA A 37 -7.00 5.53 -2.09
C ALA A 37 -7.47 5.00 -0.71
N ILE A 38 -8.29 3.93 -0.70
CA ILE A 38 -8.78 3.30 0.53
C ILE A 38 -7.63 2.72 1.36
N VAL A 39 -6.73 1.94 0.74
CA VAL A 39 -5.55 1.37 1.40
C VAL A 39 -4.63 2.47 1.95
N LYS A 40 -4.45 3.56 1.20
CA LYS A 40 -3.69 4.73 1.70
C LYS A 40 -4.32 5.33 2.95
N ALA A 41 -5.65 5.49 2.96
CA ALA A 41 -6.36 6.04 4.10
C ALA A 41 -6.19 5.15 5.35
N GLU A 42 -6.32 3.83 5.22
CA GLU A 42 -6.11 2.89 6.34
C GLU A 42 -4.68 2.94 6.87
N LEU A 43 -3.68 2.98 5.99
CA LEU A 43 -2.27 3.10 6.37
C LEU A 43 -2.02 4.38 7.16
N PHE A 44 -2.43 5.53 6.62
CA PHE A 44 -2.22 6.83 7.26
C PHE A 44 -2.96 6.94 8.59
N TYR A 45 -4.19 6.44 8.67
CA TYR A 45 -4.92 6.34 9.93
C TYR A 45 -4.14 5.49 10.96
N GLY A 46 -3.60 4.34 10.54
CA GLY A 46 -2.75 3.51 11.38
C GLY A 46 -1.45 4.21 11.82
N ALA A 47 -0.82 4.99 10.94
CA ALA A 47 0.36 5.78 11.30
C ALA A 47 0.05 6.85 12.34
N MET A 48 -1.06 7.58 12.20
CA MET A 48 -1.45 8.63 13.16
C MET A 48 -1.75 8.08 14.55
N ARG A 49 -2.12 6.81 14.66
CA ARG A 49 -2.36 6.13 15.95
C ARG A 49 -1.13 5.43 16.53
N SER A 50 0.02 5.48 15.86
CA SER A 50 1.23 4.80 16.32
C SER A 50 1.94 5.59 17.42
N ILE A 51 2.95 4.97 18.04
CA ILE A 51 3.80 5.61 19.07
C ILE A 51 4.60 6.79 18.47
N HIS A 52 4.94 6.72 17.18
CA HIS A 52 5.71 7.74 16.47
C HIS A 52 5.02 8.10 15.14
N PRO A 53 3.98 8.95 15.18
CA PRO A 53 3.16 9.28 14.01
C PRO A 53 3.95 9.79 12.81
N ASP A 54 4.82 10.78 13.00
CA ASP A 54 5.59 11.41 11.91
C ASP A 54 6.53 10.41 11.22
N GLN A 55 7.24 9.60 12.02
CA GLN A 55 8.15 8.59 11.49
C GLN A 55 7.39 7.49 10.73
N SER A 56 6.23 7.09 11.26
CA SER A 56 5.37 6.08 10.65
C SER A 56 4.79 6.57 9.32
N LEU A 57 4.31 7.81 9.30
CA LEU A 57 3.77 8.44 8.11
C LEU A 57 4.84 8.61 7.03
N ALA A 58 6.03 9.11 7.39
CA ALA A 58 7.14 9.26 6.45
C ALA A 58 7.60 7.91 5.87
N LYS A 59 7.58 6.84 6.65
CA LYS A 59 7.87 5.48 6.17
C LYS A 59 6.82 4.98 5.18
N GLN A 60 5.54 5.17 5.50
CA GLN A 60 4.43 4.79 4.62
C GLN A 60 4.42 5.58 3.32
N GLN A 61 4.62 6.90 3.37
CA GLN A 61 4.70 7.75 2.17
C GLN A 61 5.84 7.31 1.24
N ARG A 62 7.04 7.06 1.78
CA ARG A 62 8.17 6.55 0.99
C ARG A 62 7.86 5.22 0.30
N PHE A 63 7.13 4.33 0.98
CA PHE A 63 6.69 3.06 0.40
C PHE A 63 5.65 3.28 -0.71
N LEU A 64 4.62 4.08 -0.45
CA LEU A 64 3.52 4.33 -1.38
C LEU A 64 3.96 5.09 -2.64
N ASN A 65 4.95 5.99 -2.54
CA ASN A 65 5.50 6.74 -3.67
C ASN A 65 6.17 5.85 -4.74
N ARG A 66 6.38 4.57 -4.46
CA ARG A 66 6.92 3.61 -5.42
C ARG A 66 5.87 3.08 -6.39
N PHE A 67 4.59 3.20 -6.06
CA PHE A 67 3.50 2.53 -6.77
C PHE A 67 2.46 3.51 -7.29
N THR A 68 1.73 3.10 -8.31
CA THR A 68 0.59 3.87 -8.81
C THR A 68 -0.53 3.90 -7.76
N SER A 69 -1.03 5.10 -7.46
CA SER A 69 -2.17 5.30 -6.57
C SER A 69 -3.45 5.43 -7.39
N LEU A 70 -4.32 4.43 -7.32
CA LEU A 70 -5.62 4.45 -8.00
C LEU A 70 -6.66 5.20 -7.15
N PRO A 71 -7.49 6.07 -7.75
CA PRO A 71 -8.62 6.68 -7.06
C PRO A 71 -9.68 5.62 -6.72
N PHE A 72 -10.58 5.99 -5.81
CA PHE A 72 -11.81 5.24 -5.57
C PHE A 72 -12.98 6.15 -5.94
N ASP A 73 -13.62 5.86 -7.07
CA ASP A 73 -14.73 6.61 -7.65
C ASP A 73 -15.91 5.66 -7.95
N ASP A 74 -17.04 6.20 -8.43
CA ASP A 74 -18.26 5.41 -8.66
C ASP A 74 -18.06 4.28 -9.68
N ARG A 75 -17.10 4.42 -10.60
CA ARG A 75 -16.75 3.38 -11.59
C ARG A 75 -16.23 2.11 -10.92
N CYS A 76 -15.71 2.20 -9.70
CA CYS A 76 -15.29 1.05 -8.91
C CYS A 76 -16.47 0.20 -8.43
N ALA A 77 -17.68 0.76 -8.35
CA ALA A 77 -18.90 0.07 -7.96
C ALA A 77 -19.72 -0.45 -9.15
N GLU A 78 -19.36 -0.05 -10.37
CA GLU A 78 -19.97 -0.56 -11.59
C GLU A 78 -19.55 -2.03 -11.82
N ILE A 79 -20.52 -2.87 -12.17
CA ILE A 79 -20.31 -4.29 -12.48
C ILE A 79 -19.77 -4.40 -13.91
N TRP A 80 -18.67 -5.14 -14.07
CA TRP A 80 -18.08 -5.50 -15.37
C TRP A 80 -18.43 -6.93 -15.75
#